data_AF-E2CRK4-F1
#
_entry.id   AF-E2CRK4-F1
#
_cell.length_a   1.000
_cell.length_b   1.000
_cell.length_c   1.000
_cell.angle_alpha   90.00
_cell.angle_beta   90.00
_cell.angle_gamma   90.00
#
_symmetry.space_group_name_H-M   'P 1'
#
loop_
_entity.id
_entity.type
_entity.pdbx_description
1 polymer ?
#
loop_
_entity_poly.entity_id
_entity_poly.type
_entity_poly.pdbx_seq_one_letter_code
_entity_poly.pdbx_strand_id
1 'polypeptide(L)'
;MIFGTITVTDDVVSTHRNSYLLGSLTVVSVRRPILIPSLIIGASGAAWGLAFSDLLFLSEMIATGIVSAGALFLGVQCGQLQLVSRDLKNTELSSAVWGQYHDLHQHRHAIVEGVRKSKTHQTTYPAPTVEGL
;
A
#
# COMPACT_ATOMS: atom_id res chain seq x y z
N MET A 1 9.57 1.60 -6.67
CA MET A 1 9.32 0.34 -7.40
C MET A 1 8.14 -0.40 -6.78
N ILE A 2 7.16 -0.85 -7.58
CA ILE A 2 6.00 -1.64 -7.11
C ILE A 2 6.30 -3.12 -7.37
N PHE A 3 6.09 -3.98 -6.38
CA PHE A 3 6.10 -5.43 -6.58
C PHE A 3 4.72 -5.86 -7.10
N GLY A 4 4.55 -5.73 -8.41
CA GLY A 4 3.31 -6.03 -9.14
C GLY A 4 2.96 -4.94 -10.15
N THR A 5 1.93 -5.19 -10.94
CA THR A 5 1.35 -4.23 -11.88
C THR A 5 0.01 -3.75 -11.36
N ILE A 6 -0.23 -2.44 -11.41
CA ILE A 6 -1.54 -1.82 -11.22
C ILE A 6 -1.82 -1.01 -12.47
N THR A 7 -2.83 -1.39 -13.23
CA THR A 7 -3.33 -0.63 -14.37
C THR A 7 -4.74 -0.16 -14.08
N VAL A 8 -4.99 1.14 -14.28
CA VAL A 8 -6.31 1.74 -14.13
C VAL A 8 -6.78 2.10 -15.53
N THR A 9 -7.85 1.46 -15.99
CA THR A 9 -8.45 1.72 -17.30
C THR A 9 -9.91 2.04 -17.09
N ASP A 10 -10.30 3.29 -17.34
CA ASP A 10 -11.65 3.86 -17.26
C ASP A 10 -12.43 3.48 -15.99
N ASP A 11 -13.07 2.31 -15.98
CA ASP A 11 -13.90 1.79 -14.88
C ASP A 11 -13.38 0.48 -14.24
N VAL A 12 -12.16 0.02 -14.58
CA VAL A 12 -11.53 -1.17 -13.99
C VAL A 12 -10.11 -0.88 -13.47
N VAL A 13 -9.84 -1.28 -12.22
CA VAL A 13 -8.50 -1.39 -11.64
C VAL A 13 -8.04 -2.83 -11.78
N SER A 14 -7.09 -3.08 -12.66
CA SER A 14 -6.45 -4.39 -12.80
C SER A 14 -5.15 -4.41 -12.00
N THR A 15 -5.05 -5.41 -11.12
CA THR A 15 -3.82 -5.77 -10.41
C THR A 15 -3.20 -6.98 -11.09
N HIS A 16 -1.93 -7.29 -10.79
CA HIS A 16 -1.24 -8.49 -11.28
C HIS A 16 -2.05 -9.80 -11.13
N ARG A 17 -2.97 -9.89 -10.16
CA ARG A 17 -3.72 -11.12 -9.87
C ARG A 17 -5.22 -11.02 -10.18
N ASN A 18 -5.81 -9.83 -10.07
CA ASN A 18 -7.27 -9.63 -10.14
C ASN A 18 -7.64 -8.28 -10.75
N SER A 19 -8.75 -8.23 -11.47
CA SER A 19 -9.38 -7.01 -11.97
C SER A 19 -10.63 -6.65 -11.15
N TYR A 20 -10.75 -5.37 -10.78
CA TYR A 20 -11.80 -4.85 -9.92
C TYR A 20 -12.53 -3.70 -10.62
N LEU A 21 -13.87 -3.73 -10.65
CA LEU A 21 -14.66 -2.60 -11.13
C LEU A 21 -14.57 -1.42 -10.13
N LEU A 22 -14.22 -0.22 -10.59
CA LEU A 22 -14.08 0.98 -9.76
C LEU A 22 -15.38 1.32 -9.00
N GLY A 23 -16.54 1.04 -9.59
CA GLY A 23 -17.85 1.22 -8.95
C GLY A 23 -18.08 0.34 -7.71
N SER A 24 -17.36 -0.79 -7.60
CA SER A 24 -17.46 -1.72 -6.46
C SER A 24 -16.45 -1.42 -5.34
N LEU A 25 -15.42 -0.61 -5.60
CA LEU A 25 -14.39 -0.28 -4.63
C LEU A 25 -14.96 0.62 -3.52
N THR A 26 -14.83 0.15 -2.27
CA THR A 26 -15.36 0.87 -1.10
C THR A 26 -14.25 1.55 -0.31
N VAL A 27 -13.08 0.92 -0.20
CA VAL A 27 -11.94 1.46 0.57
C VAL A 27 -10.62 1.24 -0.17
N VAL A 28 -9.87 2.34 -0.35
CA VAL A 28 -8.48 2.33 -0.84
C VAL A 28 -7.60 2.85 0.30
N SER A 29 -6.83 1.97 0.93
CA SER A 29 -5.94 2.32 2.04
C SER A 29 -4.50 1.94 1.74
N VAL A 30 -3.57 2.85 2.00
CA VAL A 30 -2.12 2.58 1.97
C VAL A 30 -1.65 2.51 3.42
N ARG A 31 -1.02 1.39 3.80
CA ARG A 31 -0.44 1.18 5.13
C ARG A 31 1.06 0.95 5.02
N ARG A 32 1.79 1.18 6.12
CA ARG A 32 3.21 0.87 6.25
C ARG A 32 3.41 -0.21 7.32
N PRO A 33 3.07 -1.48 7.05
CA PRO A 33 3.08 -2.54 8.05
C PRO A 33 4.47 -2.83 8.62
N ILE A 34 5.53 -2.60 7.83
CA ILE A 34 6.92 -2.91 8.20
C ILE A 34 7.59 -1.75 8.96
N LEU A 35 6.96 -0.57 9.01
CA LEU A 35 7.57 0.60 9.66
C LEU A 35 7.77 0.39 11.16
N ILE A 36 6.76 -0.10 11.88
CA ILE A 36 6.85 -0.35 13.33
C ILE A 36 7.95 -1.38 13.66
N PRO A 37 7.97 -2.59 13.08
CA PRO A 37 9.02 -3.55 13.38
C PRO A 37 10.41 -3.05 12.95
N SER A 38 10.52 -2.31 11.84
CA SER A 38 11.79 -1.70 11.43
C SER A 38 12.30 -0.66 12.43
N LEU A 39 11.39 0.12 13.02
CA LEU A 39 11.74 1.13 14.01
C LEU A 39 12.24 0.47 15.29
N ILE A 40 11.58 -0.60 15.72
CA ILE A 40 12.02 -1.40 16.88
C ILE A 40 13.42 -1.97 16.61
N ILE A 41 13.62 -2.67 15.49
CA ILE A 41 14.91 -3.29 15.17
C ILE A 41 16.01 -2.23 15.03
N GLY A 42 15.76 -1.14 14.31
CA GLY A 42 16.72 -0.08 14.10
C GLY A 42 17.07 0.67 15.38
N ALA A 43 16.07 1.02 16.20
CA ALA A 43 16.30 1.71 17.46
C ALA A 43 17.00 0.80 18.48
N SER A 44 16.60 -0.46 18.59
CA SER A 44 17.24 -1.44 19.47
C SER A 44 18.68 -1.73 19.05
N GLY A 45 18.95 -1.86 17.75
CA GLY A 45 20.30 -2.06 17.22
C GLY A 45 21.21 -0.86 17.46
N ALA A 46 20.70 0.36 17.24
CA ALA A 46 21.45 1.57 17.55
C ALA A 46 21.71 1.74 19.05
N ALA A 47 20.70 1.49 19.90
CA ALA A 47 20.84 1.56 21.35
C ALA A 47 21.84 0.51 21.86
N TRP A 48 21.81 -0.70 21.31
CA TRP A 48 22.77 -1.76 21.63
C TRP A 48 24.20 -1.37 21.24
N GLY A 49 24.39 -0.88 20.01
CA GLY A 49 25.71 -0.44 19.54
C GLY A 49 26.30 0.70 20.38
N LEU A 50 25.46 1.61 20.90
CA LEU A 50 25.89 2.67 21.81
C LEU A 50 26.16 2.15 23.23
N ALA A 51 25.34 1.23 23.73
CA ALA A 51 25.48 0.69 25.08
C ALA A 51 26.74 -0.17 25.26
N PHE A 52 27.21 -0.81 24.19
CA PHE A 52 28.38 -1.70 24.19
C PHE A 52 29.54 -1.14 23.35
N SER A 53 29.57 0.17 23.10
CA SER A 53 30.57 0.80 22.21
C SER A 53 32.01 0.64 22.70
N ASP A 54 32.20 0.43 24.01
CA ASP A 54 33.48 0.18 24.65
C ASP A 54 33.99 -1.26 24.44
N LEU A 55 33.08 -2.19 24.16
CA LEU A 55 33.36 -3.61 23.97
C LEU A 55 33.42 -4.02 22.49
N LEU A 56 32.94 -3.15 21.59
CA LEU A 56 32.85 -3.40 20.15
C LEU A 56 34.13 -2.95 19.42
N PHE A 57 34.60 -3.79 18.50
CA PHE A 57 35.59 -3.35 17.52
C PHE A 57 34.96 -2.37 16.52
N LEU A 58 35.79 -1.54 15.89
CA LEU A 58 35.34 -0.57 14.89
C LEU A 58 34.52 -1.22 13.75
N SER A 59 34.90 -2.42 13.32
CA SER A 59 34.16 -3.19 12.31
C SER A 59 32.77 -3.60 12.77
N GLU A 60 32.60 -3.93 14.05
CA GLU A 60 31.31 -4.36 14.62
C GLU A 60 30.38 -3.18 14.87
N MET A 61 30.93 -2.01 15.26
CA MET A 61 30.18 -0.76 15.30
C MET A 61 29.63 -0.40 13.91
N ILE A 62 30.46 -0.50 12.87
CA ILE A 62 30.04 -0.24 11.49
C ILE A 62 28.97 -1.25 11.05
N ALA A 63 29.17 -2.54 11.32
CA ALA A 63 28.21 -3.58 10.97
C ALA A 63 26.84 -3.35 11.64
N THR A 64 26.83 -3.06 12.95
CA THR A 64 25.62 -2.73 13.71
C THR A 64 24.92 -1.49 13.17
N GLY A 65 25.69 -0.46 12.82
CA GLY A 65 25.18 0.77 12.21
C GLY A 65 24.51 0.50 10.86
N ILE A 66 25.16 -0.27 9.98
CA ILE A 66 24.63 -0.65 8.66
C ILE A 66 23.35 -1.47 8.81
N VAL A 67 23.31 -2.46 9.70
CA VAL A 67 22.13 -3.30 9.92
C VAL A 67 20.96 -2.46 10.45
N SER A 68 21.22 -1.59 11.42
CA SER A 68 20.19 -0.71 12.02
C SER A 68 19.64 0.29 10.99
N ALA A 69 20.54 0.94 10.23
CA ALA A 69 20.16 1.87 9.18
C ALA A 69 19.42 1.17 8.04
N GLY A 70 19.88 -0.02 7.64
CA GLY A 70 19.25 -0.85 6.61
C GLY A 70 17.84 -1.28 6.99
N ALA A 71 17.63 -1.72 8.23
CA ALA A 71 16.31 -2.07 8.74
C ALA A 71 15.35 -0.88 8.67
N LEU A 72 15.76 0.28 9.18
CA LEU A 72 14.97 1.52 9.13
C LEU A 72 14.64 1.92 7.69
N PHE A 73 15.64 1.89 6.82
CA PHE A 73 15.48 2.25 5.41
C PHE A 73 14.42 1.36 4.73
N LEU A 74 14.51 0.04 4.93
CA LEU A 74 13.56 -0.91 4.36
C LEU A 74 12.13 -0.69 4.87
N GLY A 75 11.96 -0.42 6.17
CA GLY A 75 10.62 -0.18 6.72
C GLY A 75 10.00 1.17 6.37
N VAL A 76 10.82 2.19 6.10
CA VAL A 76 10.33 3.48 5.58
C VAL A 76 9.94 3.35 4.10
N GLN A 77 10.70 2.58 3.33
CA GLN A 77 10.42 2.40 1.90
C GLN A 77 9.23 1.48 1.64
N CYS A 78 9.04 0.43 2.44
CA CYS A 78 8.02 -0.57 2.17
C CYS A 78 6.61 -0.11 2.58
N GLY A 79 5.72 -0.04 1.60
CA GLY A 79 4.29 0.22 1.76
C GLY A 79 3.45 -0.94 1.23
N GLN A 80 2.23 -1.03 1.75
CA GLN A 80 1.22 -1.97 1.31
C GLN A 80 -0.04 -1.20 0.93
N LEU A 81 -0.49 -1.34 -0.32
CA LEU A 81 -1.76 -0.83 -0.80
C LEU A 81 -2.80 -1.94 -0.66
N GLN A 82 -3.86 -1.68 0.10
CA GLN A 82 -4.97 -2.58 0.31
C GLN A 82 -6.22 -2.05 -0.41
N LEU A 83 -6.74 -2.83 -1.35
CA LEU A 83 -7.95 -2.54 -2.10
C LEU A 83 -9.09 -3.41 -1.55
N VAL A 84 -10.14 -2.78 -1.02
CA VAL A 84 -11.31 -3.48 -0.47
C VAL A 84 -12.56 -3.11 -1.29
N SER A 85 -13.17 -4.11 -1.91
CA SER A 85 -14.45 -3.99 -2.64
C SER A 85 -15.62 -4.52 -1.80
N ARG A 86 -16.80 -3.91 -1.97
CA ARG A 86 -18.01 -4.26 -1.22
C ARG A 86 -18.52 -5.66 -1.55
N ASP A 87 -18.35 -6.08 -2.80
CA ASP A 87 -18.79 -7.39 -3.31
C ASP A 87 -17.93 -8.54 -2.80
N LEU A 88 -16.73 -8.25 -2.27
CA LEU A 88 -15.80 -9.24 -1.73
C LEU A 88 -15.87 -9.33 -0.20
N LYS A 89 -16.95 -8.85 0.43
CA LYS A 89 -17.15 -8.93 1.89
C LYS A 89 -17.07 -10.36 2.46
N ASN A 90 -17.14 -11.38 1.60
CA ASN A 90 -17.08 -12.80 1.95
C ASN A 90 -15.87 -13.56 1.36
N THR A 91 -14.89 -12.89 0.74
CA THR A 91 -13.75 -13.57 0.12
C THR A 91 -12.44 -12.98 0.62
N GLU A 92 -11.51 -13.82 1.08
CA GLU A 92 -10.19 -13.47 1.63
C GLU A 92 -9.25 -12.73 0.65
N LEU A 93 -9.75 -12.31 -0.52
CA LEU A 93 -9.03 -11.69 -1.64
C LEU A 93 -9.06 -10.15 -1.58
N SER A 94 -8.87 -9.59 -0.38
CA SER A 94 -8.38 -8.22 -0.24
C SER A 94 -6.97 -8.17 -0.83
N SER A 95 -6.85 -7.87 -2.12
CA SER A 95 -5.55 -7.83 -2.80
C SER A 95 -4.68 -6.76 -2.17
N ALA A 96 -3.58 -7.22 -1.57
CA ALA A 96 -2.54 -6.39 -1.02
C ALA A 96 -1.42 -6.27 -2.05
N VAL A 97 -1.25 -5.08 -2.61
CA VAL A 97 -0.13 -4.78 -3.50
C VAL A 97 1.00 -4.20 -2.67
N TRP A 98 2.18 -4.80 -2.78
CA TRP A 98 3.37 -4.38 -2.06
C TRP A 98 4.25 -3.52 -2.97
N GLY A 99 4.91 -2.53 -2.40
CA GLY A 99 5.76 -1.64 -3.18
C GLY A 99 6.32 -0.50 -2.38
N GLN A 100 6.99 0.41 -3.06
CA GLN A 100 7.49 1.62 -2.46
C GLN A 100 6.33 2.53 -2.04
N TYR A 101 6.35 3.02 -0.80
CA TYR A 101 5.25 3.83 -0.26
C TYR A 101 4.91 5.05 -1.14
N HIS A 102 5.94 5.73 -1.67
CA HIS A 102 5.75 6.94 -2.48
C HIS A 102 4.93 6.64 -3.74
N ASP A 103 5.32 5.61 -4.49
CA ASP A 103 4.63 5.19 -5.70
C ASP A 103 3.20 4.73 -5.40
N LEU A 104 3.01 3.94 -4.34
CA LEU A 104 1.68 3.47 -3.92
C LEU A 104 0.78 4.63 -3.49
N HIS A 105 1.34 5.66 -2.84
CA HIS A 105 0.60 6.86 -2.46
C HIS A 105 0.15 7.67 -3.67
N GLN A 106 1.01 7.78 -4.70
CA GLN A 106 0.65 8.43 -5.95
C GLN A 106 -0.45 7.66 -6.71
N HIS A 107 -0.34 6.32 -6.78
CA HIS A 107 -1.35 5.48 -7.42
C HIS A 107 -2.69 5.50 -6.67
N ARG A 108 -2.68 5.63 -5.35
CA ARG A 108 -3.91 5.81 -4.56
C ARG A 108 -4.70 7.02 -5.02
N HIS A 109 -4.07 8.17 -5.26
CA HIS A 109 -4.77 9.39 -5.70
C HIS A 109 -5.41 9.18 -7.08
N ALA A 110 -4.68 8.57 -8.02
CA ALA A 110 -5.21 8.25 -9.34
C ALA A 110 -6.43 7.31 -9.28
N ILE A 111 -6.39 6.29 -8.41
CA ILE A 111 -7.53 5.37 -8.20
C ILE A 111 -8.73 6.11 -7.59
N VAL A 112 -8.50 6.96 -6.57
CA VAL A 112 -9.57 7.72 -5.92
C VAL A 112 -10.22 8.71 -6.89
N GLU A 113 -9.45 9.36 -7.74
CA GLU A 113 -9.96 10.24 -8.80
C GLU A 113 -10.79 9.46 -9.83
N GLY A 114 -10.32 8.28 -10.25
CA GLY A 114 -11.09 7.36 -11.10
C GLY A 114 -12.44 6.99 -10.47
N VAL A 115 -12.44 6.57 -9.19
CA VAL A 115 -13.68 6.16 -8.49
C VAL A 115 -14.67 7.33 -8.41
N ARG A 116 -14.18 8.55 -8.24
CA ARG A 116 -15.02 9.76 -8.21
C ARG A 116 -15.65 10.05 -9.57
N LYS A 117 -14.89 9.90 -10.66
CA LYS A 117 -15.40 10.06 -12.04
C LYS A 117 -16.46 9.00 -12.38
N SER A 118 -16.22 7.73 -12.07
CA SER A 118 -17.17 6.63 -12.31
C SER A 118 -18.51 6.85 -11.61
N LYS A 119 -18.49 7.30 -10.34
CA LYS A 119 -19.71 7.62 -9.58
C LYS A 119 -20.50 8.80 -10.16
N THR A 120 -19.81 9.75 -10.78
CA THR A 120 -20.43 10.91 -11.42
C THR A 120 -21.12 10.50 -12.73
N HIS A 121 -20.54 9.54 -13.46
CA HIS A 121 -21.16 8.98 -14.67
C HIS A 121 -22.42 8.14 -14.37
N GLN A 122 -22.43 7.37 -13.27
CA GLN A 122 -23.61 6.60 -12.85
C GLN A 122 -24.81 7.45 -12.41
N THR A 123 -24.59 8.70 -11.99
CA THR A 123 -25.68 9.60 -11.55
C THR A 123 -26.33 10.37 -12.71
N THR A 124 -25.77 10.29 -13.93
CA THR A 124 -26.23 11.08 -15.09
C THR A 124 -27.21 10.31 -16.00
N TYR A 125 -27.40 9.00 -15.81
CA TYR A 125 -28.52 8.27 -16.43
C TYR A 125 -29.63 8.05 -15.41
N PRO A 126 -30.76 8.81 -15.47
CA PRO A 126 -31.96 8.39 -14.77
C PRO A 126 -32.35 7.00 -15.29
N ALA A 127 -32.79 6.15 -14.38
CA ALA A 127 -33.35 4.84 -14.70
C ALA A 127 -34.30 4.96 -15.88
N PRO A 128 -34.29 4.02 -16.86
CA PRO A 128 -35.33 4.01 -17.88
C PRO A 128 -36.66 3.95 -17.15
N THR A 129 -37.43 5.03 -17.25
CA THR A 129 -38.82 5.08 -16.84
C THR A 129 -39.47 3.93 -17.59
N VAL A 130 -39.80 2.87 -16.86
CA VAL A 130 -40.58 1.76 -17.39
C VAL A 130 -42.00 2.31 -17.54
N GLU A 131 -42.21 3.14 -18.56
CA GLU A 131 -43.54 3.53 -19.00
C GLU A 131 -44.11 2.36 -19.80
N GLY A 132 -44.84 1.52 -19.08
CA GLY A 132 -45.64 0.47 -19.64
C GLY A 132 -46.73 0.08 -18.66
N LEU A 133 -47.90 0.71 -18.80
CA LEU A 133 -49.22 0.07 -18.84
C LEU A 133 -50.30 1.11 -19.18
#